data_AF-A0A842MY13-F1
#
_entry.id   AF-A0A842MY13-F1
#
_cell.length_a   1.000
_cell.length_b   1.000
_cell.length_c   1.000
_cell.angle_alpha   90.00
_cell.angle_beta   90.00
_cell.angle_gamma   90.00
#
_symmetry.space_group_name_H-M   'P 1'
#
loop_
_entity.id
_entity.type
_entity.pdbx_description
1 polymer ?
#
loop_
_entity_poly.entity_id
_entity_poly.type
_entity_poly.pdbx_seq_one_letter_code
_entity_poly.pdbx_strand_id
1 'polypeptide(L)'
;MRKIDARPIVGAAVVFLIIGLVAFGIYYFLIAKPAAEELTISKLVAFDRINSLMSIGTEAATLKALDCSSRVQQAGSVDEVQSILVEVNAAIQLEQLRKELLDLVAAAADGAYYSADGGAGKITASELVEFRETMMAEVNAKVTLAELEACRAEINERATVIWRSLHSAELGKLGDNVAMFSGGTASGGYLTKAEARSYIAGLGWESLQKLKFEEYGTVEVPVLDTFQRTPTLRAGTRVNIYVYDVATGAMENLWSNAVVRTVVYSQTDIARIAWILSDGTTTGTYSTDMWEVLKALTAGSEGVENISWQGYGAEVVRRGLEANLGHYPLQVIYVVEVPDEIGRLIAQYEFQESSVKDVILVARV
;
A
#
# COMPACT_ATOMS: atom_id res chain seq x y z
N MET A 1 108.33 8.02 19.97
CA MET A 1 106.87 7.79 19.97
C MET A 1 106.16 9.06 20.42
N ARG A 2 105.51 9.80 19.50
CA ARG A 2 104.71 10.99 19.83
C ARG A 2 103.37 10.50 20.40
N LYS A 3 103.10 10.75 21.68
CA LYS A 3 101.76 10.55 22.26
C LYS A 3 100.84 11.60 21.64
N ILE A 4 99.92 11.16 20.79
CA ILE A 4 98.85 12.02 20.27
C ILE A 4 97.95 12.37 21.46
N ASP A 5 97.84 13.65 21.78
CA ASP A 5 96.91 14.12 22.81
C ASP A 5 95.50 14.02 22.23
N ALA A 6 94.76 12.99 22.64
CA ALA A 6 93.43 12.69 22.12
C ALA A 6 92.33 13.61 22.69
N ARG A 7 92.65 14.45 23.70
CA ARG A 7 91.69 15.32 24.39
C ARG A 7 90.93 16.29 23.47
N PRO A 8 91.56 16.95 22.48
CA PRO A 8 90.84 17.83 21.54
C PRO A 8 89.92 17.05 20.59
N ILE A 9 90.32 15.85 20.20
CA ILE A 9 89.56 14.96 19.31
C ILE A 9 88.31 14.44 20.03
N VAL A 10 88.46 14.01 21.29
CA VAL A 10 87.35 13.59 22.15
C VAL A 10 86.42 14.78 22.43
N GLY A 11 86.95 15.97 22.70
CA GLY A 11 86.16 17.19 22.90
C GLY A 11 85.32 17.57 21.67
N ALA A 12 85.92 17.53 20.48
CA ALA A 12 85.21 17.79 19.22
C ALA A 12 84.11 16.75 18.95
N ALA A 13 84.39 15.46 19.17
CA ALA A 13 83.40 14.40 18.98
C ALA A 13 82.17 14.56 19.89
N VAL A 14 82.38 14.94 21.16
CA VAL A 14 81.30 15.20 22.11
C VAL A 14 80.45 16.40 21.66
N VAL A 15 81.06 17.49 21.20
CA VAL A 15 80.33 18.68 20.71
C VAL A 15 79.51 18.35 19.46
N PHE A 16 80.06 17.62 18.48
CA PHE A 16 79.30 17.19 17.31
C PHE A 16 78.14 16.25 17.66
N LEU A 17 78.33 15.38 18.66
CA LEU A 17 77.29 14.48 19.13
C LEU A 17 76.17 15.22 19.86
N ILE A 18 76.50 16.25 20.66
CA ILE A 18 75.52 17.15 21.29
C ILE A 18 74.77 17.96 20.24
N ILE A 19 75.47 18.57 19.28
CA ILE A 19 74.83 19.34 18.19
C ILE A 19 73.94 18.43 17.34
N GLY A 20 74.39 17.22 17.04
CA GLY A 20 73.61 16.20 16.33
C GLY A 20 72.34 15.79 17.09
N LEU A 21 72.43 15.59 18.40
CA LEU A 21 71.27 15.29 19.25
C LEU A 21 70.29 16.47 19.33
N VAL A 22 70.79 17.70 19.40
CA VAL A 22 69.93 18.90 19.42
C VAL A 22 69.25 19.08 18.06
N ALA A 23 69.97 18.96 16.96
CA ALA A 23 69.41 19.05 15.61
C ALA A 23 68.38 17.93 15.35
N PHE A 24 68.69 16.70 15.78
CA PHE A 24 67.76 15.57 15.72
C PHE A 24 66.54 15.80 16.61
N GLY A 25 66.72 16.31 17.83
CA GLY A 25 65.62 16.63 18.74
C GLY A 25 64.68 17.70 18.17
N ILE A 26 65.24 18.77 17.59
CA ILE A 26 64.48 19.82 16.91
C ILE A 26 63.70 19.23 15.72
N TYR A 27 64.37 18.45 14.85
CA TYR A 27 63.71 17.79 13.72
C TYR A 27 62.59 16.84 14.17
N TYR A 28 62.87 16.02 15.18
CA TYR A 28 61.92 15.03 15.67
C TYR A 28 60.69 15.69 16.29
N PHE A 29 60.86 16.67 17.17
CA PHE A 29 59.75 17.31 17.88
C PHE A 29 58.99 18.34 17.04
N LEU A 30 59.66 19.06 16.13
CA LEU A 30 59.01 20.11 15.34
C LEU A 30 58.49 19.62 13.98
N ILE A 31 59.01 18.51 13.44
CA ILE A 31 58.69 18.06 12.08
C ILE A 31 58.15 16.63 12.09
N ALA A 32 58.95 15.66 12.57
CA ALA A 32 58.59 14.24 12.42
C ALA A 32 57.37 13.83 13.28
N LYS A 33 57.33 14.26 14.54
CA LYS A 33 56.23 13.93 15.46
C LYS A 33 54.90 14.58 15.05
N PRO A 34 54.82 15.89 14.74
CA PRO A 34 53.58 16.50 14.26
C PRO A 34 53.05 15.86 12.98
N ALA A 35 53.93 15.55 12.02
CA ALA A 35 53.54 14.89 10.77
C ALA A 35 52.98 13.47 11.00
N ALA A 36 53.54 12.71 11.97
CA ALA A 36 53.04 11.39 12.33
C ALA A 36 51.67 11.46 13.03
N GLU A 37 51.45 12.46 13.89
CA GLU A 37 50.15 12.70 14.53
C GLU A 37 49.08 13.09 13.49
N GLU A 38 49.41 14.00 12.56
CA GLU A 38 48.52 14.41 11.48
C GLU A 38 48.14 13.24 10.55
N LEU A 39 49.12 12.40 10.19
CA LEU A 39 48.86 11.16 9.45
C LEU A 39 47.91 10.22 10.20
N THR A 40 48.10 10.08 11.51
CA THR A 40 47.24 9.20 12.34
C THR A 40 45.81 9.71 12.39
N ILE A 41 45.61 11.02 12.57
CA ILE A 41 44.29 11.65 12.54
C ILE A 41 43.63 11.47 11.16
N SER A 42 44.39 11.71 10.09
CA SER A 42 43.89 11.54 8.71
C SER A 42 43.45 10.10 8.45
N LYS A 43 44.23 9.11 8.87
CA LYS A 43 43.85 7.69 8.78
C LYS A 43 42.57 7.38 9.57
N LEU A 44 42.41 7.94 10.76
CA LEU A 44 41.21 7.71 11.59
C LEU A 44 39.95 8.27 10.92
N VAL A 45 40.02 9.48 10.35
CA VAL A 45 38.94 10.07 9.55
C VAL A 45 38.63 9.20 8.32
N ALA A 46 39.67 8.68 7.65
CA ALA A 46 39.48 7.79 6.52
C ALA A 46 38.79 6.47 6.89
N PHE A 47 39.13 5.85 8.03
CA PHE A 47 38.44 4.66 8.51
C PHE A 47 36.97 4.92 8.86
N ASP A 48 36.64 6.07 9.45
CA ASP A 48 35.24 6.44 9.72
C ASP A 48 34.41 6.54 8.42
N ARG A 49 34.99 7.13 7.38
CA ARG A 49 34.37 7.18 6.04
C ARG A 49 34.27 5.80 5.38
N ILE A 50 35.29 4.96 5.51
CA ILE A 50 35.27 3.58 5.02
C ILE A 50 34.20 2.74 5.74
N ASN A 51 34.02 2.93 7.04
CA ASN A 51 32.94 2.29 7.79
C ASN A 51 31.56 2.76 7.30
N SER A 52 31.43 4.04 6.96
CA SER A 52 30.21 4.57 6.33
C SER A 52 29.93 3.88 4.99
N LEU A 53 30.96 3.65 4.17
CA LEU A 53 30.84 2.88 2.92
C LEU A 53 30.38 1.44 3.18
N MET A 54 30.98 0.72 4.14
CA MET A 54 30.53 -0.64 4.52
C MET A 54 29.07 -0.68 4.95
N SER A 55 28.62 0.34 5.69
CA SER A 55 27.26 0.38 6.24
C SER A 55 26.15 0.47 5.19
N ILE A 56 26.49 0.79 3.94
CA ILE A 56 25.54 0.81 2.81
C ILE A 56 25.00 -0.59 2.51
N GLY A 57 25.80 -1.63 2.77
CA GLY A 57 25.36 -3.02 2.69
C GLY A 57 25.26 -3.62 1.29
N THR A 58 25.79 -2.96 0.25
CA THR A 58 26.01 -3.60 -1.06
C THR A 58 27.30 -4.42 -1.04
N GLU A 59 27.36 -5.49 -1.84
CA GLU A 59 28.56 -6.33 -1.98
C GLU A 59 29.76 -5.50 -2.50
N ALA A 60 29.52 -4.66 -3.51
CA ALA A 60 30.54 -3.76 -4.06
C ALA A 60 31.06 -2.74 -3.04
N ALA A 61 30.18 -2.16 -2.20
CA ALA A 61 30.62 -1.26 -1.12
C ALA A 61 31.52 -1.98 -0.11
N THR A 62 31.18 -3.22 0.24
CA THR A 62 31.97 -4.03 1.18
C THR A 62 33.34 -4.35 0.60
N LEU A 63 33.41 -4.81 -0.66
CA LEU A 63 34.68 -5.08 -1.33
C LEU A 63 35.55 -3.82 -1.47
N LYS A 64 34.94 -2.69 -1.87
CA LYS A 64 35.65 -1.42 -2.02
C LYS A 64 36.13 -0.87 -0.69
N ALA A 65 35.35 -1.01 0.37
CA ALA A 65 35.74 -0.61 1.71
C ALA A 65 36.92 -1.44 2.25
N LEU A 66 36.95 -2.75 2.00
CA LEU A 66 38.07 -3.62 2.37
C LEU A 66 39.36 -3.22 1.63
N ASP A 67 39.28 -2.96 0.32
CA ASP A 67 40.41 -2.45 -0.49
C ASP A 67 40.93 -1.10 0.06
N CYS A 68 40.04 -0.12 0.24
CA CYS A 68 40.40 1.19 0.75
C CYS A 68 40.97 1.11 2.17
N SER A 69 40.45 0.24 3.04
CA SER A 69 40.97 0.01 4.39
C SER A 69 42.42 -0.45 4.36
N SER A 70 42.75 -1.43 3.51
CA SER A 70 44.13 -1.90 3.34
C SER A 70 45.06 -0.80 2.85
N ARG A 71 44.61 0.01 1.88
CA ARG A 71 45.39 1.12 1.33
C ARG A 71 45.62 2.24 2.34
N VAL A 72 44.62 2.59 3.17
CA VAL A 72 44.77 3.58 4.25
C VAL A 72 45.73 3.08 5.33
N GLN A 73 45.71 1.78 5.66
CA GLN A 73 46.69 1.20 6.58
C GLN A 73 48.12 1.38 6.07
N GLN A 74 48.34 1.11 4.78
CA GLN A 74 49.65 1.17 4.13
C GLN A 74 50.13 2.59 3.78
N ALA A 75 49.23 3.59 3.73
CA ALA A 75 49.57 4.95 3.37
C ALA A 75 50.66 5.56 4.29
N GLY A 76 51.70 6.12 3.70
CA GLY A 76 52.84 6.74 4.37
C GLY A 76 52.73 8.26 4.51
N SER A 77 51.73 8.89 3.88
CA SER A 77 51.54 10.34 3.91
C SER A 77 50.06 10.76 3.98
N VAL A 78 49.83 11.99 4.43
CA VAL A 78 48.49 12.60 4.49
C VAL A 78 47.90 12.71 3.07
N ASP A 79 48.72 13.04 2.07
CA ASP A 79 48.29 13.18 0.68
C ASP A 79 47.80 11.83 0.11
N GLU A 80 48.48 10.73 0.42
CA GLU A 80 48.04 9.39 0.04
C GLU A 80 46.69 9.04 0.68
N VAL A 81 46.52 9.32 1.97
CA VAL A 81 45.24 9.11 2.68
C VAL A 81 44.13 9.97 2.06
N GLN A 82 44.43 11.23 1.74
CA GLN A 82 43.46 12.15 1.16
C GLN A 82 43.05 11.72 -0.27
N SER A 83 43.98 11.20 -1.07
CA SER A 83 43.66 10.62 -2.38
C SER A 83 42.72 9.42 -2.24
N ILE A 84 42.95 8.53 -1.26
CA ILE A 84 42.06 7.40 -1.00
C ILE A 84 40.69 7.88 -0.52
N LEU A 85 40.63 8.91 0.32
CA LEU A 85 39.39 9.53 0.79
C LEU A 85 38.52 10.08 -0.36
N VAL A 86 39.14 10.65 -1.41
CA VAL A 86 38.39 11.08 -2.61
C VAL A 86 37.72 9.88 -3.29
N GLU A 87 38.43 8.76 -3.43
CA GLU A 87 37.85 7.52 -3.99
C GLU A 87 36.73 6.96 -3.09
N VAL A 88 36.92 6.97 -1.77
CA VAL A 88 35.90 6.51 -0.81
C VAL A 88 34.64 7.36 -0.92
N ASN A 89 34.77 8.69 -0.99
CA ASN A 89 33.61 9.58 -1.11
C ASN A 89 32.85 9.37 -2.44
N ALA A 90 33.56 9.16 -3.55
CA ALA A 90 32.94 8.83 -4.83
C ALA A 90 32.22 7.47 -4.79
N ALA A 91 32.84 6.47 -4.15
CA ALA A 91 32.23 5.16 -3.94
C ALA A 91 30.98 5.25 -3.06
N ILE A 92 30.99 6.05 -1.99
CA ILE A 92 29.81 6.23 -1.12
C ILE A 92 28.62 6.73 -1.93
N GLN A 93 28.80 7.77 -2.76
CA GLN A 93 27.71 8.31 -3.58
C GLN A 93 27.16 7.28 -4.56
N LEU A 94 28.05 6.55 -5.24
CA LEU A 94 27.69 5.51 -6.19
C LEU A 94 26.89 4.38 -5.52
N GLU A 95 27.40 3.85 -4.40
CA GLU A 95 26.81 2.71 -3.71
C GLU A 95 25.51 3.07 -2.98
N GLN A 96 25.38 4.29 -2.47
CA GLN A 96 24.11 4.79 -1.91
C GLN A 96 23.01 4.78 -2.98
N LEU A 97 23.28 5.35 -4.15
CA LEU A 97 22.32 5.33 -5.25
C LEU A 97 22.04 3.90 -5.71
N ARG A 98 23.06 3.03 -5.80
CA ARG A 98 22.83 1.62 -6.14
C ARG A 98 21.90 0.95 -5.15
N LYS A 99 22.10 1.15 -3.84
CA LYS A 99 21.24 0.58 -2.80
C LYS A 99 19.80 1.08 -2.94
N GLU A 100 19.60 2.38 -3.15
CA GLU A 100 18.26 2.95 -3.40
C GLU A 100 17.57 2.31 -4.60
N LEU A 101 18.30 2.06 -5.69
CA LEU A 101 17.74 1.43 -6.88
C LEU A 101 17.42 -0.05 -6.66
N LEU A 102 18.26 -0.78 -5.93
CA LEU A 102 17.97 -2.16 -5.55
C LEU A 102 16.71 -2.25 -4.67
N ASP A 103 16.55 -1.31 -3.73
CA ASP A 103 15.34 -1.21 -2.91
C ASP A 103 14.11 -0.83 -3.75
N LEU A 104 14.27 0.06 -4.73
CA LEU A 104 13.21 0.41 -5.68
C LEU A 104 12.79 -0.80 -6.53
N VAL A 105 13.74 -1.61 -7.00
CA VAL A 105 13.45 -2.85 -7.75
C VAL A 105 12.69 -3.84 -6.87
N ALA A 106 13.13 -4.02 -5.62
CA ALA A 106 12.44 -4.91 -4.67
C ALA A 106 11.02 -4.43 -4.40
N ALA A 107 10.81 -3.13 -4.18
CA ALA A 107 9.49 -2.54 -4.00
C ALA A 107 8.63 -2.68 -5.25
N ALA A 108 9.18 -2.45 -6.44
CA ALA A 108 8.46 -2.57 -7.71
C ALA A 108 8.05 -4.02 -8.05
N ALA A 109 8.71 -5.01 -7.44
CA ALA A 109 8.39 -6.42 -7.58
C ALA A 109 7.47 -6.97 -6.46
N ASP A 110 7.05 -6.13 -5.50
CA ASP A 110 6.21 -6.54 -4.37
C ASP A 110 4.94 -5.69 -4.26
N GLY A 111 3.79 -6.30 -4.54
CA GLY A 111 2.49 -5.66 -4.44
C GLY A 111 1.65 -6.16 -3.26
N ALA A 112 0.45 -5.60 -3.15
CA ALA A 112 -0.52 -5.97 -2.12
C ALA A 112 -1.06 -7.40 -2.31
N TYR A 113 -1.23 -7.81 -3.58
CA TYR A 113 -1.87 -9.07 -3.94
C TYR A 113 -0.95 -10.01 -4.73
N TYR A 114 0.00 -9.46 -5.48
CA TYR A 114 0.98 -10.21 -6.26
C TYR A 114 2.38 -9.80 -5.84
N SER A 115 3.33 -10.73 -5.82
CA SER A 115 4.73 -10.42 -5.53
C SER A 115 5.68 -11.43 -6.18
N ALA A 116 6.95 -11.06 -6.27
CA ALA A 116 8.00 -11.98 -6.72
C ALA A 116 8.20 -13.15 -5.74
N ASP A 117 8.19 -12.92 -4.43
CA ASP A 117 8.45 -13.99 -3.44
C ASP A 117 7.18 -14.73 -2.98
N GLY A 118 5.99 -14.24 -3.34
CA GLY A 118 4.76 -14.60 -2.64
C GLY A 118 4.72 -14.05 -1.22
N GLY A 119 3.95 -14.71 -0.34
CA GLY A 119 3.79 -14.33 1.07
C GLY A 119 2.41 -14.67 1.60
N ALA A 120 2.14 -14.33 2.86
CA ALA A 120 0.81 -14.53 3.44
C ALA A 120 -0.25 -13.73 2.66
N GLY A 121 -1.13 -14.43 1.95
CA GLY A 121 -2.19 -13.81 1.13
C GLY A 121 -1.76 -13.25 -0.22
N LYS A 122 -0.48 -13.40 -0.62
CA LYS A 122 0.04 -12.91 -1.91
C LYS A 122 0.27 -14.05 -2.90
N ILE A 123 -0.07 -13.80 -4.16
CA ILE A 123 0.16 -14.73 -5.27
C ILE A 123 1.53 -14.47 -5.87
N THR A 124 2.35 -15.50 -5.98
CA THR A 124 3.64 -15.41 -6.69
C THR A 124 3.41 -15.22 -8.19
N ALA A 125 3.97 -14.18 -8.78
CA ALA A 125 3.91 -13.92 -10.22
C ALA A 125 5.30 -14.07 -10.87
N SER A 126 5.42 -14.99 -11.83
CA SER A 126 6.67 -15.30 -12.53
C SER A 126 7.32 -14.08 -13.19
N GLU A 127 6.51 -13.20 -13.76
CA GLU A 127 6.92 -12.00 -14.47
C GLU A 127 7.55 -10.98 -13.51
N LEU A 128 7.10 -10.94 -12.25
CA LEU A 128 7.70 -10.10 -11.20
C LEU A 128 9.01 -10.68 -10.68
N VAL A 129 9.14 -12.02 -10.65
CA VAL A 129 10.41 -12.69 -10.32
C VAL A 129 11.46 -12.36 -11.37
N GLU A 130 11.14 -12.58 -12.65
CA GLU A 130 12.05 -12.32 -13.77
C GLU A 130 12.45 -10.84 -13.84
N PHE A 131 11.48 -9.93 -13.66
CA PHE A 131 11.74 -8.50 -13.55
C PHE A 131 12.78 -8.18 -12.47
N ARG A 132 12.55 -8.68 -11.25
CA ARG A 132 13.40 -8.39 -10.11
C ARG A 132 14.82 -8.88 -10.35
N GLU A 133 14.98 -10.13 -10.76
CA GLU A 133 16.29 -10.74 -11.00
C GLU A 133 17.06 -10.00 -12.10
N THR A 134 16.38 -9.70 -13.22
CA THR A 134 16.97 -8.97 -14.35
C THR A 134 17.40 -7.57 -13.94
N MET A 135 16.52 -6.81 -13.28
CA MET A 135 16.84 -5.43 -12.90
C MET A 135 17.89 -5.35 -11.80
N MET A 136 17.89 -6.27 -10.82
CA MET A 136 18.95 -6.33 -9.82
C MET A 136 20.32 -6.61 -10.47
N ALA A 137 20.39 -7.52 -11.44
CA ALA A 137 21.61 -7.78 -12.18
C ALA A 137 22.07 -6.56 -12.99
N GLU A 138 21.15 -5.89 -13.70
CA GLU A 138 21.46 -4.69 -14.48
C GLU A 138 21.96 -3.52 -13.61
N VAL A 139 21.33 -3.27 -12.46
CA VAL A 139 21.75 -2.24 -11.49
C VAL A 139 23.14 -2.54 -10.91
N ASN A 140 23.41 -3.80 -10.56
CA ASN A 140 24.72 -4.21 -10.05
C ASN A 140 25.82 -4.14 -11.12
N ALA A 141 25.47 -4.25 -12.40
CA ALA A 141 26.43 -4.15 -13.50
C ALA A 141 26.84 -2.70 -13.83
N LYS A 142 26.11 -1.68 -13.38
CA LYS A 142 26.46 -0.27 -13.65
C LYS A 142 27.63 0.18 -12.79
N VAL A 143 28.57 0.92 -13.38
CA VAL A 143 29.81 1.33 -12.71
C VAL A 143 29.95 2.83 -12.52
N THR A 144 29.07 3.63 -13.14
CA THR A 144 29.08 5.09 -13.02
C THR A 144 27.77 5.63 -12.44
N LEU A 145 27.84 6.82 -11.85
CA LEU A 145 26.68 7.49 -11.24
C LEU A 145 25.64 7.87 -12.29
N ALA A 146 26.06 8.35 -13.46
CA ALA A 146 25.17 8.68 -14.57
C ALA A 146 24.40 7.45 -15.10
N GLU A 147 25.05 6.28 -15.17
CA GLU A 147 24.37 5.03 -15.55
C GLU A 147 23.31 4.60 -14.53
N LEU A 148 23.62 4.72 -13.23
CA LEU A 148 22.65 4.42 -12.16
C LEU A 148 21.48 5.42 -12.17
N GLU A 149 21.74 6.71 -12.37
CA GLU A 149 20.67 7.72 -12.49
C GLU A 149 19.72 7.41 -13.64
N ALA A 150 20.25 6.99 -14.79
CA ALA A 150 19.44 6.57 -15.94
C ALA A 150 18.58 5.32 -15.63
N CYS A 151 19.11 4.37 -14.85
CA CYS A 151 18.37 3.16 -14.47
C CYS A 151 17.09 3.46 -13.68
N ARG A 152 16.98 4.58 -12.95
CA ARG A 152 15.76 4.90 -12.21
C ARG A 152 14.53 5.01 -13.12
N ALA A 153 14.68 5.67 -14.27
CA ALA A 153 13.59 5.80 -15.24
C ALA A 153 13.24 4.45 -15.86
N GLU A 154 14.26 3.66 -16.19
CA GLU A 154 14.12 2.33 -16.77
C GLU A 154 13.39 1.34 -15.84
N ILE A 155 13.73 1.34 -14.54
CA ILE A 155 13.04 0.53 -13.53
C ILE A 155 11.54 0.88 -13.51
N ASN A 156 11.20 2.16 -13.48
CA ASN A 156 9.80 2.62 -13.44
C ASN A 156 9.02 2.23 -14.69
N GLU A 157 9.63 2.40 -15.88
CA GLU A 157 9.00 2.06 -17.15
C GLU A 157 8.76 0.55 -17.27
N ARG A 158 9.80 -0.26 -17.05
CA ARG A 158 9.72 -1.72 -17.14
C ARG A 158 8.76 -2.30 -16.11
N ALA A 159 8.80 -1.83 -14.85
CA ALA A 159 7.86 -2.24 -13.82
C ALA A 159 6.41 -1.95 -14.26
N THR A 160 6.16 -0.76 -14.81
CA THR A 160 4.81 -0.37 -15.27
C THR A 160 4.32 -1.28 -16.39
N VAL A 161 5.17 -1.60 -17.36
CA VAL A 161 4.84 -2.52 -18.45
C VAL A 161 4.50 -3.91 -17.91
N ILE A 162 5.32 -4.43 -16.99
CA ILE A 162 5.14 -5.78 -16.43
C ILE A 162 3.85 -5.86 -15.62
N TRP A 163 3.59 -4.90 -14.74
CA TRP A 163 2.35 -4.85 -13.98
C TRP A 163 1.12 -4.71 -14.88
N ARG A 164 1.17 -3.92 -15.95
CA ARG A 164 0.07 -3.83 -16.93
C ARG A 164 -0.14 -5.14 -17.67
N SER A 165 0.93 -5.82 -18.04
CA SER A 165 0.88 -7.13 -18.70
C SER A 165 0.24 -8.17 -17.80
N LEU A 166 0.70 -8.26 -16.53
CA LEU A 166 0.14 -9.15 -15.52
C LEU A 166 -1.37 -8.93 -15.35
N HIS A 167 -1.79 -7.69 -15.09
CA HIS A 167 -3.22 -7.38 -14.95
C HIS A 167 -4.03 -7.63 -16.21
N SER A 168 -3.46 -7.37 -17.39
CA SER A 168 -4.11 -7.66 -18.67
C SER A 168 -4.32 -9.15 -18.90
N ALA A 169 -3.36 -9.98 -18.47
CA ALA A 169 -3.44 -11.43 -18.52
C ALA A 169 -4.51 -11.96 -17.55
N GLU A 170 -4.54 -11.46 -16.31
CA GLU A 170 -5.58 -11.84 -15.33
C GLU A 170 -6.98 -11.44 -15.81
N LEU A 171 -7.15 -10.21 -16.30
CA LEU A 171 -8.41 -9.76 -16.92
C LEU A 171 -8.81 -10.61 -18.14
N GLY A 172 -7.85 -11.19 -18.85
CA GLY A 172 -8.10 -12.09 -19.98
C GLY A 172 -8.82 -13.38 -19.57
N LYS A 173 -8.67 -13.82 -18.33
CA LYS A 173 -9.25 -15.06 -17.78
C LYS A 173 -10.69 -14.88 -17.28
N LEU A 174 -11.12 -13.64 -17.03
CA LEU A 174 -12.38 -13.32 -16.37
C LEU A 174 -13.53 -13.07 -17.38
N GLY A 175 -14.76 -12.97 -16.89
CA GLY A 175 -15.94 -12.53 -17.64
C GLY A 175 -15.93 -11.03 -17.98
N ASP A 176 -16.98 -10.54 -18.64
CA ASP A 176 -17.05 -9.13 -19.08
C ASP A 176 -17.28 -8.14 -17.95
N ASN A 177 -17.86 -8.56 -16.83
CA ASN A 177 -17.89 -7.80 -15.60
C ASN A 177 -16.86 -8.37 -14.63
N VAL A 178 -16.11 -7.51 -13.95
CA VAL A 178 -15.04 -7.90 -13.04
C VAL A 178 -15.16 -7.16 -11.71
N ALA A 179 -14.77 -7.82 -10.63
CA ALA A 179 -14.51 -7.20 -9.35
C ALA A 179 -13.07 -6.67 -9.36
N MET A 180 -12.88 -5.38 -9.08
CA MET A 180 -11.56 -4.81 -8.87
C MET A 180 -11.40 -4.47 -7.40
N PHE A 181 -10.35 -5.00 -6.80
CA PHE A 181 -9.92 -4.67 -5.46
C PHE A 181 -8.78 -3.66 -5.51
N SER A 182 -8.74 -2.77 -4.52
CA SER A 182 -7.74 -1.72 -4.40
C SER A 182 -7.28 -1.54 -2.96
N GLY A 183 -5.96 -1.44 -2.79
CA GLY A 183 -5.33 -1.30 -1.48
C GLY A 183 -5.30 -2.63 -0.74
N GLY A 184 -4.34 -2.83 0.17
CA GLY A 184 -4.23 -4.09 0.93
C GLY A 184 -5.41 -4.39 1.88
N THR A 185 -6.42 -3.52 1.93
CA THR A 185 -7.70 -3.73 2.62
C THR A 185 -8.78 -3.98 1.58
N ALA A 186 -9.74 -4.88 1.86
CA ALA A 186 -10.78 -5.26 0.93
C ALA A 186 -11.74 -4.08 0.65
N SER A 187 -11.37 -3.27 -0.34
CA SER A 187 -12.17 -2.18 -0.89
C SER A 187 -12.05 -2.20 -2.41
N GLY A 188 -13.02 -1.64 -3.12
CA GLY A 188 -12.97 -1.63 -4.57
C GLY A 188 -14.30 -1.37 -5.24
N GLY A 189 -14.54 -2.04 -6.36
CA GLY A 189 -15.80 -1.95 -7.05
C GLY A 189 -15.88 -2.77 -8.32
N TYR A 190 -17.08 -2.75 -8.90
CA TYR A 190 -17.33 -3.42 -10.17
C TYR A 190 -17.15 -2.51 -11.37
N LEU A 191 -16.61 -3.09 -12.42
CA LEU A 191 -16.40 -2.46 -13.71
C LEU A 191 -16.43 -3.50 -14.82
N THR A 192 -16.64 -3.03 -16.05
CA THR A 192 -16.52 -3.88 -17.22
C THR A 192 -15.05 -4.14 -17.53
N LYS A 193 -14.74 -5.25 -18.19
CA LYS A 193 -13.38 -5.59 -18.64
C LYS A 193 -12.78 -4.49 -19.53
N ALA A 194 -13.62 -3.82 -20.33
CA ALA A 194 -13.18 -2.69 -21.15
C ALA A 194 -12.76 -1.49 -20.29
N GLU A 195 -13.57 -1.13 -19.29
CA GLU A 195 -13.21 -0.10 -18.30
C GLU A 195 -11.97 -0.48 -17.51
N ALA A 196 -11.81 -1.76 -17.13
CA ALA A 196 -10.63 -2.27 -16.42
C ALA A 196 -9.36 -2.03 -17.21
N ARG A 197 -9.38 -2.40 -18.50
CA ARG A 197 -8.24 -2.22 -19.41
C ARG A 197 -7.90 -0.75 -19.58
N SER A 198 -8.91 0.11 -19.74
CA SER A 198 -8.69 1.55 -19.83
C SER A 198 -8.12 2.12 -18.53
N TYR A 199 -8.57 1.62 -17.38
CA TYR A 199 -8.10 2.06 -16.07
C TYR A 199 -6.63 1.70 -15.85
N ILE A 200 -6.22 0.44 -16.06
CA ILE A 200 -4.82 0.02 -15.87
C ILE A 200 -3.86 0.68 -16.88
N ALA A 201 -4.32 1.03 -18.08
CA ALA A 201 -3.51 1.69 -19.10
C ALA A 201 -3.06 3.10 -18.69
N GLY A 202 -3.81 3.78 -17.80
CA GLY A 202 -3.48 5.11 -17.30
C GLY A 202 -2.57 5.12 -16.06
N LEU A 203 -2.31 3.95 -15.45
CA LEU A 203 -1.64 3.87 -14.14
C LEU A 203 -0.17 3.48 -14.25
N GLY A 204 0.65 4.01 -13.34
CA GLY A 204 2.03 3.56 -13.10
C GLY A 204 2.08 2.35 -12.15
N TRP A 205 3.23 1.66 -12.11
CA TRP A 205 3.41 0.45 -11.29
C TRP A 205 3.04 0.66 -9.81
N GLU A 206 3.31 1.83 -9.24
CA GLU A 206 3.05 2.13 -7.83
C GLU A 206 1.57 2.02 -7.45
N SER A 207 0.68 2.28 -8.41
CA SER A 207 -0.77 2.13 -8.26
C SER A 207 -1.22 0.72 -8.67
N LEU A 208 -0.66 0.19 -9.77
CA LEU A 208 -1.01 -1.15 -10.26
C LEU A 208 -0.69 -2.26 -9.27
N GLN A 209 0.40 -2.14 -8.50
CA GLN A 209 0.79 -3.12 -7.48
C GLN A 209 -0.23 -3.25 -6.33
N LYS A 210 -1.17 -2.30 -6.21
CA LYS A 210 -2.20 -2.27 -5.18
C LYS A 210 -3.53 -2.83 -5.69
N LEU A 211 -3.59 -3.31 -6.93
CA LEU A 211 -4.81 -3.78 -7.57
C LEU A 211 -4.84 -5.30 -7.69
N LYS A 212 -6.06 -5.83 -7.74
CA LYS A 212 -6.35 -7.22 -8.10
C LYS A 212 -7.71 -7.28 -8.78
N PHE A 213 -7.86 -8.23 -9.70
CA PHE A 213 -9.12 -8.47 -10.40
C PHE A 213 -9.62 -9.88 -10.11
N GLU A 214 -10.92 -10.00 -9.88
CA GLU A 214 -11.62 -11.27 -9.64
C GLU A 214 -12.95 -11.34 -10.39
N GLU A 215 -13.58 -12.50 -10.31
CA GLU A 215 -14.91 -12.74 -10.86
C GLU A 215 -15.96 -11.82 -10.20
N TYR A 216 -16.94 -11.42 -10.99
CA TYR A 216 -18.02 -10.56 -10.55
C TYR A 216 -19.04 -11.33 -9.69
N GLY A 217 -19.47 -10.74 -8.57
CA GLY A 217 -20.70 -11.12 -7.87
C GLY A 217 -20.77 -12.56 -7.38
N THR A 218 -19.97 -12.92 -6.38
CA THR A 218 -19.91 -14.31 -5.91
C THR A 218 -20.91 -14.63 -4.80
N VAL A 219 -21.42 -13.62 -4.08
CA VAL A 219 -22.36 -13.81 -2.96
C VAL A 219 -23.43 -12.71 -2.89
N GLU A 220 -24.59 -13.07 -2.34
CA GLU A 220 -25.66 -12.15 -2.00
C GLU A 220 -25.70 -11.94 -0.48
N VAL A 221 -25.63 -10.69 -0.03
CA VAL A 221 -25.60 -10.35 1.40
C VAL A 221 -26.72 -9.38 1.74
N PRO A 222 -27.52 -9.65 2.79
CA PRO A 222 -28.54 -8.71 3.26
C PRO A 222 -27.90 -7.55 4.03
N VAL A 223 -28.36 -6.33 3.74
CA VAL A 223 -28.05 -5.10 4.46
C VAL A 223 -29.35 -4.53 5.02
N LEU A 224 -29.39 -4.28 6.33
CA LEU A 224 -30.56 -3.72 6.99
C LEU A 224 -30.55 -2.20 6.91
N ASP A 225 -31.68 -1.60 6.51
CA ASP A 225 -31.79 -0.15 6.40
C ASP A 225 -33.24 0.30 6.69
N THR A 226 -33.45 1.60 6.74
CA THR A 226 -34.74 2.27 6.79
C THR A 226 -35.08 2.87 5.43
N PHE A 227 -36.36 2.81 5.09
CA PHE A 227 -36.87 3.42 3.86
C PHE A 227 -36.62 4.94 3.80
N GLN A 228 -36.61 5.62 4.95
CA GLN A 228 -36.33 7.05 5.02
C GLN A 228 -34.92 7.41 4.56
N ARG A 229 -33.93 6.56 4.84
CA ARG A 229 -32.52 6.81 4.48
C ARG A 229 -32.28 6.58 2.99
N THR A 230 -32.94 5.59 2.39
CA THR A 230 -32.68 5.14 1.02
C THR A 230 -33.96 4.90 0.19
N PRO A 231 -34.87 5.89 0.08
CA PRO A 231 -36.22 5.68 -0.48
C PRO A 231 -36.25 5.34 -1.98
N THR A 232 -35.13 5.56 -2.68
CA THR A 232 -35.02 5.38 -4.14
C THR A 232 -34.48 4.01 -4.54
N LEU A 233 -34.01 3.19 -3.60
CA LEU A 233 -33.42 1.88 -3.91
C LEU A 233 -34.48 0.86 -4.31
N ARG A 234 -34.24 0.19 -5.44
CA ARG A 234 -35.10 -0.86 -6.00
C ARG A 234 -34.24 -2.02 -6.47
N ALA A 235 -34.87 -3.16 -6.73
CA ALA A 235 -34.21 -4.25 -7.44
C ALA A 235 -33.67 -3.75 -8.79
N GLY A 236 -32.41 -4.06 -9.09
CA GLY A 236 -31.67 -3.58 -10.25
C GLY A 236 -30.96 -2.24 -10.06
N THR A 237 -31.19 -1.51 -8.96
CA THR A 237 -30.48 -0.25 -8.68
C THR A 237 -29.00 -0.54 -8.40
N ARG A 238 -28.12 0.28 -9.01
CA ARG A 238 -26.69 0.28 -8.72
C ARG A 238 -26.40 1.17 -7.50
N VAL A 239 -25.59 0.67 -6.58
CA VAL A 239 -25.27 1.34 -5.31
C VAL A 239 -23.78 1.34 -5.03
N ASN A 240 -23.35 2.34 -4.27
CA ASN A 240 -22.08 2.33 -3.56
C ASN A 240 -22.35 1.98 -2.10
N ILE A 241 -21.55 1.06 -1.58
CA ILE A 241 -21.60 0.56 -0.21
C ILE A 241 -20.52 1.29 0.57
N TYR A 242 -20.92 1.89 1.69
CA TYR A 242 -20.04 2.59 2.61
C TYR A 242 -20.13 1.98 3.99
N VAL A 243 -19.05 2.09 4.74
CA VAL A 243 -19.02 1.79 6.17
C VAL A 243 -18.91 3.11 6.90
N TYR A 244 -19.91 3.40 7.72
CA TYR A 244 -19.93 4.54 8.62
C TYR A 244 -19.45 4.11 10.00
N ASP A 245 -18.45 4.82 10.53
CA ASP A 245 -17.95 4.65 11.89
C ASP A 245 -18.62 5.65 12.82
N VAL A 246 -19.46 5.15 13.72
CA VAL A 246 -20.23 5.94 14.70
C VAL A 246 -19.31 6.60 15.74
N ALA A 247 -18.16 6.01 16.07
CA ALA A 247 -17.24 6.59 17.06
C ALA A 247 -16.43 7.75 16.50
N THR A 248 -16.02 7.67 15.23
CA THR A 248 -15.18 8.71 14.59
C THR A 248 -15.98 9.66 13.71
N GLY A 249 -17.19 9.28 13.30
CA GLY A 249 -18.00 9.99 12.30
C GLY A 249 -17.45 9.85 10.87
N ALA A 250 -16.49 8.96 10.63
CA ALA A 250 -15.89 8.75 9.32
C ALA A 250 -16.76 7.84 8.45
N MET A 251 -16.79 8.12 7.15
CA MET A 251 -17.49 7.30 6.15
C MET A 251 -16.48 6.87 5.08
N GLU A 252 -16.28 5.57 4.95
CA GLU A 252 -15.31 4.98 4.03
C GLU A 252 -16.03 4.16 2.96
N ASN A 253 -15.59 4.28 1.70
CA ASN A 253 -16.14 3.46 0.63
C ASN A 253 -15.64 2.04 0.77
N LEU A 254 -16.56 1.10 0.94
CA LEU A 254 -16.25 -0.33 0.99
C LEU A 254 -16.30 -0.92 -0.42
N TRP A 255 -17.40 -0.69 -1.14
CA TRP A 255 -17.56 -1.28 -2.47
C TRP A 255 -18.37 -0.38 -3.39
N SER A 256 -17.89 -0.17 -4.60
CA SER A 256 -18.54 0.67 -5.59
C SER A 256 -19.28 -0.16 -6.63
N ASN A 257 -20.40 0.38 -7.13
CA ASN A 257 -21.15 -0.18 -8.27
C ASN A 257 -21.79 -1.55 -8.04
N ALA A 258 -22.14 -1.91 -6.80
CA ALA A 258 -22.90 -3.12 -6.48
C ALA A 258 -24.34 -3.04 -7.03
N VAL A 259 -24.98 -4.19 -7.24
CA VAL A 259 -26.38 -4.25 -7.68
C VAL A 259 -27.25 -4.76 -6.53
N VAL A 260 -28.33 -4.03 -6.26
CA VAL A 260 -29.41 -4.52 -5.38
C VAL A 260 -30.18 -5.58 -6.15
N ARG A 261 -30.11 -6.83 -5.73
CA ARG A 261 -30.80 -7.95 -6.37
C ARG A 261 -32.26 -7.99 -6.00
N THR A 262 -32.52 -7.90 -4.70
CA THR A 262 -33.86 -8.00 -4.14
C THR A 262 -34.03 -6.98 -3.02
N VAL A 263 -35.24 -6.45 -2.89
CA VAL A 263 -35.65 -5.62 -1.77
C VAL A 263 -36.71 -6.38 -1.01
N VAL A 264 -36.51 -6.59 0.29
CA VAL A 264 -37.46 -7.29 1.15
C VAL A 264 -38.06 -6.28 2.11
N TYR A 265 -39.39 -6.19 2.09
CA TYR A 265 -40.15 -5.29 2.95
C TYR A 265 -40.71 -6.01 4.16
N SER A 266 -40.66 -5.35 5.32
CA SER A 266 -41.25 -5.85 6.57
C SER A 266 -42.76 -6.10 6.40
N GLN A 267 -43.18 -7.33 6.70
CA GLN A 267 -44.60 -7.69 6.70
C GLN A 267 -45.41 -6.94 7.73
N THR A 268 -44.88 -6.84 8.94
CA THR A 268 -45.54 -6.14 10.03
C THR A 268 -45.78 -4.66 9.70
N ASP A 269 -44.81 -4.02 9.03
CA ASP A 269 -44.86 -2.58 8.79
C ASP A 269 -45.87 -2.25 7.68
N ILE A 270 -45.86 -2.98 6.56
CA ILE A 270 -46.68 -2.62 5.38
C ILE A 270 -48.02 -3.36 5.31
N ALA A 271 -48.20 -4.44 6.07
CA ALA A 271 -49.47 -5.16 6.10
C ALA A 271 -50.55 -4.39 6.88
N ARG A 272 -50.19 -3.45 7.77
CA ARG A 272 -51.13 -2.88 8.72
C ARG A 272 -51.39 -1.41 8.48
N ILE A 273 -52.66 -1.05 8.31
CA ILE A 273 -53.11 0.35 8.40
C ILE A 273 -53.63 0.56 9.80
N ALA A 274 -53.06 1.53 10.52
CA ALA A 274 -53.54 1.98 11.82
C ALA A 274 -54.07 3.40 11.73
N TRP A 275 -55.19 3.68 12.39
CA TRP A 275 -55.77 5.02 12.48
C TRP A 275 -56.32 5.28 13.86
N ILE A 276 -56.38 6.56 14.22
CA ILE A 276 -56.90 7.02 15.49
C ILE A 276 -58.17 7.79 15.20
N LEU A 277 -59.26 7.42 15.87
CA LEU A 277 -60.49 8.21 15.88
C LEU A 277 -60.60 8.85 17.26
N SER A 278 -60.65 10.17 17.29
CA SER A 278 -60.92 10.92 18.52
C SER A 278 -62.20 11.72 18.34
N ASP A 279 -63.14 11.57 19.26
CA ASP A 279 -64.41 12.30 19.27
C ASP A 279 -64.38 13.53 20.20
N GLY A 280 -63.19 13.90 20.70
CA GLY A 280 -62.98 14.99 21.65
C GLY A 280 -63.06 14.57 23.12
N THR A 281 -63.54 13.36 23.42
CA THR A 281 -63.66 12.82 24.80
C THR A 281 -62.96 11.48 24.98
N THR A 282 -62.96 10.64 23.93
CA THR A 282 -62.23 9.37 23.89
C THR A 282 -61.38 9.29 22.63
N THR A 283 -60.24 8.60 22.76
CA THR A 283 -59.34 8.32 21.64
C THR A 283 -59.29 6.81 21.47
N GLY A 284 -59.81 6.32 20.36
CA GLY A 284 -59.77 4.91 19.97
C GLY A 284 -58.70 4.68 18.91
N THR A 285 -57.84 3.68 19.13
CA THR A 285 -56.86 3.23 18.14
C THR A 285 -57.40 2.00 17.43
N TYR A 286 -57.50 2.08 16.10
CA TYR A 286 -57.98 1.00 15.24
C TYR A 286 -56.86 0.56 14.32
N SER A 287 -56.87 -0.70 13.90
CA SER A 287 -55.97 -1.19 12.88
C SER A 287 -56.57 -2.33 12.08
N THR A 288 -56.16 -2.48 10.83
CA THR A 288 -56.56 -3.58 9.95
C THR A 288 -55.34 -4.14 9.23
N ASP A 289 -55.23 -5.47 9.19
CA ASP A 289 -54.24 -6.18 8.40
C ASP A 289 -54.73 -6.32 6.95
N MET A 290 -54.23 -5.44 6.09
CA MET A 290 -54.53 -5.39 4.67
C MET A 290 -54.07 -6.63 3.91
N TRP A 291 -53.02 -7.32 4.37
CA TRP A 291 -52.54 -8.52 3.72
C TRP A 291 -53.50 -9.69 3.91
N GLU A 292 -53.96 -9.90 5.14
CA GLU A 292 -54.97 -10.91 5.42
C GLU A 292 -56.29 -10.62 4.70
N VAL A 293 -56.68 -9.33 4.61
CA VAL A 293 -57.85 -8.90 3.82
C VAL A 293 -57.67 -9.23 2.34
N LEU A 294 -56.51 -8.95 1.74
CA LEU A 294 -56.24 -9.28 0.33
C LEU A 294 -56.25 -10.79 0.07
N LYS A 295 -55.62 -11.58 0.94
CA LYS A 295 -55.68 -13.04 0.85
C LYS A 295 -57.12 -13.55 0.95
N ALA A 296 -57.90 -13.03 1.90
CA ALA A 296 -59.30 -13.43 2.07
C ALA A 296 -60.19 -13.05 0.87
N LEU A 297 -60.00 -11.86 0.30
CA LEU A 297 -60.73 -11.41 -0.90
C LEU A 297 -60.41 -12.26 -2.13
N THR A 298 -59.20 -12.81 -2.21
CA THR A 298 -58.72 -13.53 -3.39
C THR A 298 -58.88 -15.04 -3.25
N ALA A 299 -59.00 -15.57 -2.04
CA ALA A 299 -59.25 -17.00 -1.74
C ALA A 299 -60.48 -17.60 -2.46
N GLY A 300 -61.41 -16.76 -2.95
CA GLY A 300 -62.56 -17.18 -3.77
C GLY A 300 -62.38 -17.02 -5.29
N SER A 301 -61.20 -16.64 -5.77
CA SER A 301 -60.93 -16.33 -7.19
C SER A 301 -59.87 -17.27 -7.80
N GLU A 302 -60.02 -17.62 -9.08
CA GLU A 302 -58.97 -18.31 -9.86
C GLU A 302 -57.79 -17.36 -10.09
N GLY A 303 -56.91 -17.23 -9.10
CA GLY A 303 -55.79 -16.29 -9.13
C GLY A 303 -54.99 -16.16 -7.84
N VAL A 304 -55.37 -16.89 -6.77
CA VAL A 304 -54.70 -16.90 -5.46
C VAL A 304 -53.20 -17.16 -5.57
N GLU A 305 -52.77 -18.02 -6.49
CA GLU A 305 -51.36 -18.39 -6.67
C GLU A 305 -50.47 -17.24 -7.19
N ASN A 306 -51.07 -16.15 -7.69
CA ASN A 306 -50.34 -15.04 -8.32
C ASN A 306 -50.09 -13.83 -7.39
N ILE A 307 -50.62 -13.82 -6.18
CA ILE A 307 -50.43 -12.70 -5.24
C ILE A 307 -49.21 -12.97 -4.37
N SER A 308 -48.07 -12.41 -4.77
CA SER A 308 -46.84 -12.47 -3.97
C SER A 308 -46.75 -11.31 -2.99
N TRP A 309 -46.29 -11.61 -1.78
CA TRP A 309 -45.99 -10.60 -0.76
C TRP A 309 -45.04 -9.53 -1.28
N GLN A 310 -44.02 -9.95 -2.03
CA GLN A 310 -43.02 -9.05 -2.62
C GLN A 310 -43.64 -8.07 -3.62
N GLY A 311 -44.59 -8.52 -4.45
CA GLY A 311 -45.31 -7.65 -5.37
C GLY A 311 -46.19 -6.63 -4.64
N TYR A 312 -46.89 -7.07 -3.59
CA TYR A 312 -47.70 -6.19 -2.75
C TYR A 312 -46.84 -5.11 -2.06
N GLY A 313 -45.74 -5.50 -1.41
CA GLY A 313 -44.87 -4.55 -0.71
C GLY A 313 -44.24 -3.52 -1.63
N ALA A 314 -43.75 -3.94 -2.80
CA ALA A 314 -43.19 -3.03 -3.81
C ALA A 314 -44.23 -2.01 -4.29
N GLU A 315 -45.48 -2.43 -4.49
CA GLU A 315 -46.57 -1.56 -4.92
C GLU A 315 -46.96 -0.54 -3.84
N VAL A 316 -47.06 -0.96 -2.58
CA VAL A 316 -47.33 -0.06 -1.44
C VAL A 316 -46.26 1.01 -1.35
N VAL A 317 -44.99 0.62 -1.41
CA VAL A 317 -43.86 1.54 -1.36
C VAL A 317 -43.83 2.49 -2.57
N ARG A 318 -44.06 1.97 -3.78
CA ARG A 318 -44.15 2.79 -5.01
C ARG A 318 -45.23 3.86 -4.90
N ARG A 319 -46.44 3.48 -4.46
CA ARG A 319 -47.54 4.43 -4.25
C ARG A 319 -47.25 5.42 -3.14
N GLY A 320 -46.60 4.97 -2.06
CA GLY A 320 -46.15 5.84 -0.98
C GLY A 320 -45.20 6.94 -1.46
N LEU A 321 -44.26 6.60 -2.34
CA LEU A 321 -43.37 7.55 -3.00
C LEU A 321 -44.12 8.54 -3.90
N GLU A 322 -45.05 8.04 -4.72
CA GLU A 322 -45.87 8.87 -5.60
C GLU A 322 -46.75 9.85 -4.83
N ALA A 323 -47.22 9.44 -3.65
CA ALA A 323 -47.97 10.27 -2.72
C ALA A 323 -47.08 11.15 -1.82
N ASN A 324 -45.76 11.12 -1.99
CA ASN A 324 -44.78 11.86 -1.20
C ASN A 324 -44.87 11.60 0.32
N LEU A 325 -45.22 10.37 0.72
CA LEU A 325 -45.28 9.93 2.12
C LEU A 325 -43.89 9.65 2.70
N GLY A 326 -42.90 10.51 2.39
CA GLY A 326 -41.46 10.26 2.53
C GLY A 326 -40.90 10.12 3.96
N HIS A 327 -41.75 10.04 4.99
CA HIS A 327 -41.35 9.93 6.40
C HIS A 327 -42.05 8.74 7.07
N TYR A 328 -41.93 7.56 6.48
CA TYR A 328 -42.48 6.34 7.06
C TYR A 328 -41.34 5.47 7.61
N PRO A 329 -41.37 5.09 8.91
CA PRO A 329 -40.33 4.26 9.53
C PRO A 329 -40.52 2.79 9.12
N LEU A 330 -40.31 2.49 7.84
CA LEU A 330 -40.31 1.13 7.30
C LEU A 330 -38.89 0.56 7.35
N GLN A 331 -38.75 -0.61 7.96
CA GLN A 331 -37.53 -1.40 7.83
C GLN A 331 -37.51 -2.12 6.49
N VAL A 332 -36.36 -2.04 5.82
CA VAL A 332 -36.12 -2.62 4.50
C VAL A 332 -34.83 -3.40 4.55
N ILE A 333 -34.83 -4.61 3.97
CA ILE A 333 -33.62 -5.39 3.77
C ILE A 333 -33.26 -5.32 2.29
N TYR A 334 -32.09 -4.80 1.99
CA TYR A 334 -31.54 -4.78 0.64
C TYR A 334 -30.57 -5.95 0.49
N VAL A 335 -30.87 -6.86 -0.43
CA VAL A 335 -29.96 -7.96 -0.78
C VAL A 335 -29.04 -7.45 -1.89
N VAL A 336 -27.76 -7.26 -1.56
CA VAL A 336 -26.75 -6.75 -2.48
C VAL A 336 -25.80 -7.86 -2.91
N GLU A 337 -25.45 -7.85 -4.19
CA GLU A 337 -24.49 -8.79 -4.76
C GLU A 337 -23.07 -8.20 -4.71
N VAL A 338 -22.17 -8.89 -4.02
CA VAL A 338 -20.79 -8.46 -3.74
C VAL A 338 -19.82 -9.65 -3.86
N PRO A 339 -18.49 -9.42 -3.93
CA PRO A 339 -17.52 -10.50 -3.80
C PRO A 339 -17.54 -11.09 -2.38
N ASP A 340 -17.10 -12.34 -2.24
CA ASP A 340 -17.15 -13.10 -0.98
C ASP A 340 -16.43 -12.38 0.17
N GLU A 341 -15.24 -11.83 -0.09
CA GLU A 341 -14.48 -11.08 0.91
C GLU A 341 -15.24 -9.86 1.43
N ILE A 342 -15.91 -9.13 0.54
CA ILE A 342 -16.73 -7.97 0.89
C ILE A 342 -18.01 -8.42 1.61
N GLY A 343 -18.61 -9.51 1.16
CA GLY A 343 -19.80 -10.08 1.79
C GLY A 343 -19.54 -10.49 3.24
N ARG A 344 -18.38 -11.09 3.52
CA ARG A 344 -17.94 -11.40 4.89
C ARG A 344 -17.78 -10.15 5.75
N LEU A 345 -17.21 -9.07 5.21
CA LEU A 345 -17.09 -7.80 5.93
C LEU A 345 -18.45 -7.16 6.24
N ILE A 346 -19.35 -7.11 5.25
CA ILE A 346 -20.72 -6.61 5.45
C ILE A 346 -21.41 -7.43 6.55
N ALA A 347 -21.34 -8.77 6.48
CA ALA A 347 -21.96 -9.63 7.48
C ALA A 347 -21.37 -9.43 8.88
N GLN A 348 -20.07 -9.15 8.98
CA GLN A 348 -19.42 -8.83 10.24
C GLN A 348 -19.95 -7.51 10.83
N TYR A 349 -20.08 -6.46 10.01
CA TYR A 349 -20.59 -5.17 10.47
C TYR A 349 -22.08 -5.20 10.83
N GLU A 350 -22.90 -5.88 10.02
CA GLU A 350 -24.35 -5.94 10.19
C GLU A 350 -24.80 -6.92 11.29
N PHE A 351 -24.15 -8.08 11.45
CA PHE A 351 -24.68 -9.18 12.27
C PHE A 351 -23.83 -9.59 13.47
N GLN A 352 -22.56 -9.17 13.55
CA GLN A 352 -21.65 -9.59 14.63
C GLN A 352 -21.37 -8.49 15.67
N GLU A 353 -22.31 -7.56 15.87
CA GLU A 353 -22.31 -6.60 16.98
C GLU A 353 -21.06 -5.69 17.08
N SER A 354 -20.51 -5.21 15.96
CA SER A 354 -19.72 -3.98 16.05
C SER A 354 -20.68 -2.80 16.23
N SER A 355 -21.04 -2.47 17.47
CA SER A 355 -21.96 -1.35 17.82
C SER A 355 -21.49 0.04 17.36
N VAL A 356 -20.40 0.09 16.60
CA VAL A 356 -19.68 1.28 16.16
C VAL A 356 -19.64 1.39 14.64
N LYS A 357 -20.02 0.36 13.87
CA LYS A 357 -20.02 0.41 12.40
C LYS A 357 -21.43 0.17 11.85
N ASP A 358 -21.81 0.93 10.84
CA ASP A 358 -23.09 0.84 10.13
C ASP A 358 -22.82 0.79 8.62
N VAL A 359 -23.52 -0.10 7.88
CA VAL A 359 -23.38 -0.19 6.43
C VAL A 359 -24.44 0.68 5.76
N ILE A 360 -23.99 1.59 4.90
CA ILE A 360 -24.84 2.55 4.22
C ILE A 360 -24.81 2.29 2.71
N LEU A 361 -25.99 2.17 2.12
CA LEU A 361 -26.17 2.05 0.67
C LEU A 361 -26.51 3.41 0.07
N VAL A 362 -25.76 3.84 -0.93
CA VAL A 362 -26.01 5.11 -1.64
C VAL A 362 -26.27 4.80 -3.11
N ALA A 363 -27.43 5.23 -3.62
CA ALA A 363 -27.78 5.06 -5.03
C ALA A 363 -26.79 5.77 -5.94
N ARG A 364 -26.36 5.10 -7.00
CA ARG A 364 -25.57 5.70 -8.08
C ARG A 364 -26.53 6.28 -9.12
N VAL A 365 -26.48 7.59 -9.32
CA VAL A 365 -27.30 8.32 -10.31
C VAL A 365 -26.70 8.19 -11.70
#